data_AF-A0A6I8U405-F1
#
_entry.id   AF-A0A6I8U405-F1
#
_cell.length_a   1.000
_cell.length_b   1.000
_cell.length_c   1.000
_cell.angle_alpha   90.00
_cell.angle_beta   90.00
_cell.angle_gamma   90.00
#
_symmetry.space_group_name_H-M   'P 1'
#
loop_
_entity.id
_entity.type
_entity.pdbx_description
1 polymer ?
#
loop_
_entity_poly.entity_id
_entity_poly.type
_entity_poly.pdbx_seq_one_letter_code
_entity_poly.pdbx_strand_id
1 'polypeptide(L)'
;MLFEGAPSAKTFLELAIAKGYSNNGEMFSTKQLNELFAIGLDENRHLVEYKPVQHHVIAGWMDEPSIQMQLRCGSIFLVPYDPDRDHTPCLNRGHKAHWALIIGYLIDQFNDFYVFARHGKTRNLALWPLRDLANSNANLEEFCQPIGHPNETFVLPEGGIGGRNGLRCKFIMIEHYRAKEEIII
;
A
#
# COMPACT_ATOMS: atom_id res chain seq x y z
N MET A 1 10.46 4.34 8.43
CA MET A 1 9.18 4.85 7.88
C MET A 1 9.52 5.68 6.66
N LEU A 2 8.66 5.74 5.61
CA LEU A 2 8.93 6.67 4.50
C LEU A 2 9.00 8.11 5.07
N PHE A 3 9.91 8.91 4.54
CA PHE A 3 10.16 10.31 4.92
C PHE A 3 10.42 10.52 6.43
N GLU A 4 11.03 9.55 7.12
CA GLU A 4 11.34 9.67 8.56
C GLU A 4 10.12 9.95 9.45
N GLY A 5 8.90 9.66 8.95
CA GLY A 5 7.65 9.95 9.66
C GLY A 5 7.10 11.37 9.47
N ALA A 6 7.67 12.14 8.55
CA ALA A 6 7.19 13.45 8.13
C ALA A 6 6.57 13.40 6.71
N PRO A 7 5.38 13.96 6.44
CA PRO A 7 4.48 14.55 7.41
C PRO A 7 3.83 13.46 8.29
N SER A 8 3.34 13.87 9.46
CA SER A 8 2.73 12.93 10.40
C SER A 8 1.49 12.26 9.78
N ALA A 9 1.11 11.09 10.29
CA ALA A 9 -0.12 10.42 9.86
C ALA A 9 -1.36 11.30 10.01
N LYS A 10 -1.40 12.16 11.04
CA LYS A 10 -2.48 13.14 11.26
C LYS A 10 -2.53 14.18 10.14
N THR A 11 -1.37 14.73 9.77
CA THR A 11 -1.26 15.71 8.67
C THR A 11 -1.69 15.10 7.34
N PHE A 12 -1.28 13.86 7.07
CA PHE A 12 -1.72 13.12 5.87
C PHE A 12 -3.23 12.90 5.86
N LEU A 13 -3.83 12.58 7.01
CA LEU A 13 -5.27 12.42 7.15
C LEU A 13 -6.01 13.74 6.89
N GLU A 14 -5.56 14.85 7.49
CA GLU A 14 -6.12 16.18 7.28
C GLU A 14 -6.09 16.57 5.80
N LEU A 15 -4.98 16.28 5.11
CA LEU A 15 -4.86 16.48 3.67
C LEU A 15 -5.83 15.60 2.87
N ALA A 16 -5.95 14.32 3.21
CA ALA A 16 -6.89 13.40 2.56
C ALA A 16 -8.34 13.89 2.70
N ILE A 17 -8.72 14.37 3.88
CA ILE A 17 -10.04 14.95 4.15
C ILE A 17 -10.25 16.24 3.35
N ALA A 18 -9.27 17.14 3.34
CA ALA A 18 -9.35 18.40 2.60
C ALA A 18 -9.52 18.18 1.08
N LYS A 19 -8.97 17.08 0.53
CA LYS A 19 -9.16 16.69 -0.89
C LYS A 19 -10.42 15.88 -1.13
N GLY A 20 -11.18 15.53 -0.08
CA GLY A 20 -12.36 14.69 -0.17
C GLY A 20 -12.06 13.23 -0.51
N TYR A 21 -10.86 12.73 -0.19
CA TYR A 21 -10.44 11.35 -0.47
C TYR A 21 -10.78 10.41 0.69
N SER A 22 -10.95 10.96 1.88
CA SER A 22 -11.34 10.24 3.08
C SER A 22 -12.19 11.14 3.96
N ASN A 23 -12.97 10.54 4.86
CA ASN A 23 -13.70 11.24 5.91
C ASN A 23 -13.38 10.67 7.30
N ASN A 24 -13.09 9.37 7.41
CA ASN A 24 -12.78 8.71 8.69
C ASN A 24 -11.36 8.09 8.74
N GLY A 25 -10.59 8.20 7.65
CA GLY A 25 -9.18 7.78 7.56
C GLY A 25 -8.92 6.57 6.68
N GLU A 26 -9.96 5.88 6.22
CA GLU A 26 -9.84 4.85 5.21
C GLU A 26 -9.49 5.45 3.84
N MET A 27 -8.70 4.71 3.07
CA MET A 27 -8.25 5.11 1.74
C MET A 27 -8.53 4.00 0.74
N PHE A 28 -9.53 4.20 -0.10
CA PHE A 28 -10.06 3.17 -1.00
C PHE A 28 -9.65 3.33 -2.46
N SER A 29 -8.73 4.25 -2.75
CA SER A 29 -8.24 4.49 -4.10
C SER A 29 -6.71 4.54 -4.15
N THR A 30 -6.14 3.69 -5.01
CA THR A 30 -4.71 3.70 -5.34
C THR A 30 -4.29 4.99 -6.01
N LYS A 31 -5.15 5.56 -6.87
CA LYS A 31 -4.90 6.85 -7.52
C LYS A 31 -4.80 7.98 -6.48
N GLN A 32 -5.81 8.11 -5.62
CA GLN A 32 -5.84 9.17 -4.61
C GLN A 32 -4.70 9.06 -3.61
N LEU A 33 -4.38 7.84 -3.16
CA LEU A 33 -3.24 7.63 -2.27
C LEU A 33 -1.90 7.95 -2.95
N ASN A 34 -1.75 7.63 -4.23
CA ASN A 34 -0.55 8.00 -4.99
C ASN A 34 -0.41 9.52 -5.17
N GLU A 35 -1.52 10.24 -5.33
CA GLU A 35 -1.52 11.71 -5.36
C GLU A 35 -1.12 12.32 -4.01
N LEU A 36 -1.61 11.75 -2.89
CA LEU A 36 -1.17 12.17 -1.55
C LEU A 36 0.32 11.88 -1.35
N PHE A 37 0.79 10.71 -1.78
CA PHE A 37 2.21 10.37 -1.73
C PHE A 37 3.07 11.39 -2.50
N ALA A 38 2.63 11.81 -3.70
CA ALA A 38 3.33 12.82 -4.50
C ALA A 38 3.47 14.15 -3.73
N ILE A 39 2.39 14.62 -3.10
CA ILE A 39 2.42 15.84 -2.27
C ILE A 39 3.40 15.68 -1.11
N GLY A 40 3.32 14.56 -0.37
CA GLY A 40 4.23 14.29 0.74
C GLY A 40 5.69 14.22 0.30
N LEU A 41 5.96 13.62 -0.86
CA LEU A 41 7.29 13.57 -1.47
C LEU A 41 7.82 14.96 -1.82
N ASP A 42 6.99 15.81 -2.43
CA ASP A 42 7.39 17.17 -2.82
C ASP A 42 7.70 18.04 -1.59
N GLU A 43 6.85 18.00 -0.57
CA GLU A 43 7.03 18.75 0.69
C GLU A 43 8.26 18.26 1.48
N ASN A 44 8.61 16.98 1.35
CA ASN A 44 9.69 16.33 2.10
C ASN A 44 10.86 15.91 1.19
N ARG A 45 11.00 16.55 0.03
CA ARG A 45 12.04 16.23 -0.96
C ARG A 45 13.44 16.31 -0.37
N HIS A 46 13.63 17.14 0.65
CA HIS A 46 14.88 17.31 1.37
C HIS A 46 15.30 16.09 2.21
N LEU A 47 14.41 15.13 2.48
CA LEU A 47 14.69 13.90 3.26
C LEU A 47 15.12 12.71 2.40
N VAL A 48 14.99 12.81 1.08
CA VAL A 48 15.37 11.73 0.14
C VAL A 48 16.61 12.12 -0.68
N GLU A 49 17.37 11.12 -1.12
CA GLU A 49 18.58 11.31 -1.93
C GLU A 49 18.33 12.10 -3.23
N TYR A 50 19.41 12.49 -3.92
CA TYR A 50 19.32 13.39 -5.08
C TYR A 50 18.57 12.79 -6.28
N LYS A 51 18.49 11.46 -6.42
CA LYS A 51 17.73 10.85 -7.52
C LYS A 51 16.23 11.17 -7.40
N PRO A 52 15.55 11.55 -8.49
CA PRO A 52 14.10 11.67 -8.49
C PRO A 52 13.46 10.33 -8.11
N VAL A 53 12.60 10.35 -7.09
CA VAL A 53 11.78 9.19 -6.72
C VAL A 53 10.64 9.11 -7.72
N GLN A 54 10.50 7.96 -8.38
CA GLN A 54 9.40 7.70 -9.30
C GLN A 54 8.30 6.94 -8.56
N HIS A 55 7.05 7.21 -8.89
CA HIS A 55 5.92 6.53 -8.29
C HIS A 55 4.77 6.35 -9.28
N HIS A 56 4.27 5.13 -9.38
CA HIS A 56 3.32 4.72 -10.40
C HIS A 56 2.22 3.85 -9.80
N VAL A 57 0.97 4.12 -10.19
CA VAL A 57 -0.12 3.15 -9.96
C VAL A 57 0.00 2.08 -11.02
N ILE A 58 0.28 0.86 -10.59
CA ILE A 58 0.34 -0.31 -11.46
C ILE A 58 -0.99 -1.03 -11.40
N ALA A 59 -1.50 -1.43 -12.56
CA ALA A 59 -2.68 -2.28 -12.68
C ALA A 59 -2.27 -3.62 -13.30
N GLY A 60 -2.65 -4.71 -12.64
CA GLY A 60 -2.28 -6.07 -13.05
C GLY A 60 -1.92 -6.97 -11.87
N TRP A 61 -1.46 -8.17 -12.20
CA TRP A 61 -1.01 -9.15 -11.22
C TRP A 61 0.38 -8.79 -10.68
N MET A 62 0.55 -8.94 -9.37
CA MET A 62 1.80 -8.59 -8.69
C MET A 62 2.87 -9.68 -8.79
N ASP A 63 2.47 -10.92 -9.06
CA ASP A 63 3.38 -12.07 -9.16
C ASP A 63 3.91 -12.30 -10.59
N GLU A 64 3.86 -11.26 -11.41
CA GLU A 64 4.45 -11.29 -12.75
C GLU A 64 5.98 -11.15 -12.68
N PRO A 65 6.76 -11.82 -13.54
CA PRO A 65 8.23 -11.75 -13.52
C PRO A 65 8.78 -10.32 -13.64
N SER A 66 8.09 -9.44 -14.38
CA SER A 66 8.46 -8.03 -14.50
C SER A 66 8.33 -7.29 -13.17
N ILE A 67 7.32 -7.59 -12.35
CA ILE A 67 7.12 -6.98 -11.04
C ILE A 67 8.11 -7.53 -10.03
N GLN A 68 8.40 -8.84 -10.06
CA GLN A 68 9.47 -9.42 -9.26
C GLN A 68 10.83 -8.78 -9.56
N MET A 69 11.11 -8.47 -10.84
CA MET A 69 12.32 -7.74 -11.23
C MET A 69 12.38 -6.35 -10.58
N GLN A 70 11.26 -5.64 -10.47
CA GLN A 70 11.24 -4.33 -9.81
C GLN A 70 11.61 -4.39 -8.33
N LEU A 71 11.20 -5.43 -7.61
CA LEU A 71 11.67 -5.67 -6.24
C LEU A 71 13.18 -5.96 -6.19
N ARG A 72 13.72 -6.71 -7.16
CA ARG A 72 15.17 -6.96 -7.29
C ARG A 72 15.95 -5.67 -7.56
N CYS A 73 15.36 -4.72 -8.25
CA CYS A 73 15.92 -3.39 -8.49
C CYS A 73 15.77 -2.44 -7.29
N GLY A 74 15.20 -2.88 -6.17
CA GLY A 74 15.07 -2.11 -4.93
C GLY A 74 13.81 -1.24 -4.86
N SER A 75 12.80 -1.54 -5.69
CA SER A 75 11.50 -0.85 -5.61
C SER A 75 10.74 -1.23 -4.35
N ILE A 76 9.93 -0.29 -3.86
CA ILE A 76 9.04 -0.46 -2.70
C ILE A 76 7.61 -0.44 -3.22
N PHE A 77 6.74 -1.32 -2.72
CA PHE A 77 5.33 -1.33 -3.11
C PHE A 77 4.42 -0.94 -1.95
N LEU A 78 3.36 -0.19 -2.23
CA LEU A 78 2.25 0.01 -1.32
C LEU A 78 1.05 -0.75 -1.88
N VAL A 79 0.66 -1.82 -1.18
CA VAL A 79 -0.24 -2.86 -1.67
C VAL A 79 -1.48 -2.92 -0.81
N PRO A 80 -2.68 -2.68 -1.36
CA PRO A 80 -3.91 -3.00 -0.66
C PRO A 80 -4.12 -4.52 -0.73
N TYR A 81 -4.52 -5.14 0.38
CA TYR A 81 -4.74 -6.57 0.49
C TYR A 81 -5.86 -6.87 1.49
N ASP A 82 -6.32 -8.11 1.52
CA ASP A 82 -7.38 -8.58 2.41
C ASP A 82 -6.77 -9.30 3.63
N PRO A 83 -6.74 -8.67 4.82
CA PRO A 83 -6.09 -9.26 5.99
C PRO A 83 -6.98 -10.25 6.74
N ASP A 84 -6.41 -11.37 7.17
CA ASP A 84 -7.01 -12.22 8.19
C ASP A 84 -6.79 -11.65 9.61
N ARG A 85 -7.28 -12.34 10.63
CA ARG A 85 -7.16 -11.97 12.05
C ARG A 85 -5.72 -11.86 12.54
N ASP A 86 -4.80 -12.61 11.94
CA ASP A 86 -3.37 -12.54 12.20
C ASP A 86 -2.63 -11.56 11.28
N HIS A 87 -3.38 -10.83 10.44
CA HIS A 87 -2.93 -9.88 9.42
C HIS A 87 -2.25 -10.48 8.20
N THR A 88 -2.23 -11.81 8.07
CA THR A 88 -1.76 -12.47 6.85
C THR A 88 -2.73 -12.25 5.68
N PRO A 89 -2.26 -12.31 4.41
CA PRO A 89 -3.14 -12.22 3.26
C PRO A 89 -4.13 -13.39 3.22
N CYS A 90 -5.41 -13.08 3.02
CA CYS A 90 -6.48 -14.07 2.87
C CYS A 90 -7.40 -13.71 1.70
N LEU A 91 -8.51 -14.45 1.56
CA LEU A 91 -9.46 -14.35 0.44
C LEU A 91 -10.91 -14.15 0.95
N ASN A 92 -11.13 -13.16 1.82
CA ASN A 92 -12.40 -12.78 2.45
C ASN A 92 -13.11 -11.60 1.74
N ARG A 93 -12.98 -11.55 0.41
CA ARG A 93 -13.61 -10.56 -0.51
C ARG A 93 -13.25 -9.08 -0.28
N GLY A 94 -12.22 -8.80 0.53
CA GLY A 94 -11.73 -7.44 0.80
C GLY A 94 -12.56 -6.66 1.81
N HIS A 95 -13.44 -7.32 2.56
CA HIS A 95 -14.38 -6.68 3.50
C HIS A 95 -13.70 -5.69 4.46
N LYS A 96 -12.46 -6.00 4.84
CA LYS A 96 -11.63 -5.19 5.74
C LYS A 96 -10.25 -4.90 5.13
N ALA A 97 -10.24 -4.58 3.83
CA ALA A 97 -9.03 -4.30 3.08
C ALA A 97 -8.07 -3.37 3.85
N HIS A 98 -6.79 -3.66 3.76
CA HIS A 98 -5.74 -2.92 4.46
C HIS A 98 -4.56 -2.67 3.53
N TRP A 99 -3.72 -1.69 3.88
CA TRP A 99 -2.51 -1.38 3.12
C TRP A 99 -1.28 -2.00 3.78
N ALA A 100 -0.45 -2.66 2.98
CA ALA A 100 0.86 -3.15 3.38
C ALA A 100 1.96 -2.44 2.58
N LEU A 101 3.06 -2.11 3.26
CA LEU A 101 4.28 -1.63 2.65
C LEU A 101 5.23 -2.80 2.42
N ILE A 102 5.51 -3.10 1.17
CA ILE A 102 6.48 -4.12 0.75
C ILE A 102 7.83 -3.45 0.54
N ILE A 103 8.81 -3.87 1.34
CA ILE A 103 10.12 -3.21 1.45
C ILE A 103 11.29 -4.09 0.99
N GLY A 104 11.01 -5.29 0.52
CA GLY A 104 12.03 -6.24 0.08
C GLY A 104 11.44 -7.61 -0.17
N TYR A 105 12.32 -8.56 -0.48
CA TYR A 105 11.94 -9.92 -0.85
C TYR A 105 12.93 -10.96 -0.34
N LEU A 106 12.48 -12.21 -0.36
CA LEU A 106 13.28 -13.41 -0.14
C LEU A 106 12.89 -14.45 -1.20
N ILE A 107 13.86 -15.23 -1.67
CA ILE A 107 13.61 -16.36 -2.55
C ILE A 107 14.22 -17.57 -1.89
N ASP A 108 13.43 -18.63 -1.74
CA ASP A 108 13.91 -19.85 -1.12
C ASP A 108 14.62 -20.78 -2.11
N GLN A 109 15.09 -21.92 -1.62
CA GLN A 109 15.78 -22.94 -2.41
C GLN A 109 14.89 -23.62 -3.48
N PHE A 110 13.57 -23.47 -3.39
CA PHE A 110 12.60 -23.98 -4.36
C PHE A 110 12.17 -22.90 -5.37
N ASN A 111 12.79 -21.72 -5.30
CA ASN A 111 12.47 -20.56 -6.12
C ASN A 111 11.06 -20.01 -5.87
N ASP A 112 10.49 -20.27 -4.68
CA ASP A 112 9.28 -19.57 -4.23
C ASP A 112 9.64 -18.14 -3.80
N PHE A 113 8.83 -17.17 -4.24
CA PHE A 113 9.08 -15.75 -4.01
C PHE A 113 8.26 -15.25 -2.81
N TYR A 114 8.93 -14.63 -1.86
CA TYR A 114 8.34 -14.08 -0.64
C TYR A 114 8.65 -12.58 -0.54
N VAL A 115 7.79 -11.85 0.15
CA VAL A 115 7.93 -10.40 0.36
C VAL A 115 7.95 -10.05 1.85
N PHE A 116 8.82 -9.09 2.19
CA PHE A 116 8.83 -8.47 3.51
C PHE A 116 7.80 -7.36 3.57
N ALA A 117 6.82 -7.50 4.45
CA ALA A 117 5.68 -6.61 4.56
C ALA A 117 5.58 -5.94 5.94
N ARG A 118 5.29 -4.65 5.96
CA ARG A 118 4.84 -3.91 7.15
C ARG A 118 3.39 -3.49 6.98
N HIS A 119 2.56 -3.71 7.99
CA HIS A 119 1.15 -3.33 8.00
C HIS A 119 0.84 -2.44 9.21
N GLY A 120 -0.25 -1.66 9.15
CA GLY A 120 -0.56 -0.62 10.13
C GLY A 120 -1.06 -1.08 11.51
N LYS A 121 -1.10 -2.39 11.79
CA LYS A 121 -1.70 -2.94 13.02
C LYS A 121 -0.67 -3.38 14.07
N THR A 122 0.55 -3.75 13.65
CA THR A 122 1.64 -4.15 14.56
C THR A 122 2.97 -3.57 14.10
N ARG A 123 4.01 -3.65 14.93
CA ARG A 123 5.39 -3.24 14.55
C ARG A 123 6.19 -4.35 13.87
N ASN A 124 5.61 -5.56 13.80
CA ASN A 124 6.30 -6.74 13.31
C ASN A 124 6.53 -6.64 11.81
N LEU A 125 7.67 -7.17 11.36
CA LEU A 125 7.92 -7.40 9.95
C LEU A 125 7.35 -8.77 9.60
N ALA A 126 6.44 -8.81 8.64
CA ALA A 126 5.85 -10.04 8.15
C ALA A 126 6.60 -10.55 6.91
N LEU A 127 6.54 -11.86 6.69
CA LEU A 127 7.04 -12.52 5.49
C LEU A 127 5.89 -13.32 4.89
N TRP A 128 5.49 -12.99 3.66
CA TRP A 128 4.36 -13.64 2.98
C TRP A 128 4.78 -14.13 1.59
N PRO A 129 4.22 -15.25 1.10
CA PRO A 129 4.35 -15.61 -0.30
C PRO A 129 3.80 -14.49 -1.19
N LEU A 130 4.55 -14.09 -2.23
CA LEU A 130 4.12 -13.04 -3.16
C LEU A 130 2.81 -13.42 -3.86
N ARG A 131 2.67 -14.70 -4.22
CA ARG A 131 1.44 -15.27 -4.79
C ARG A 131 0.21 -15.04 -3.90
N ASP A 132 0.34 -15.23 -2.59
CA ASP A 132 -0.79 -15.12 -1.66
C ASP A 132 -1.19 -13.66 -1.50
N LEU A 133 -0.22 -12.75 -1.41
CA LEU A 133 -0.47 -11.31 -1.42
C LEU A 133 -1.13 -10.85 -2.74
N ALA A 134 -0.67 -11.36 -3.88
CA ALA A 134 -1.24 -11.03 -5.19
C ALA A 134 -2.69 -11.51 -5.30
N ASN A 135 -2.99 -12.73 -4.88
CA ASN A 135 -4.35 -13.27 -4.82
C ASN A 135 -5.24 -12.45 -3.88
N SER A 136 -4.69 -12.05 -2.73
CA SER A 136 -5.37 -11.21 -1.74
C SER A 136 -5.66 -9.78 -2.25
N ASN A 137 -4.79 -9.22 -3.10
CA ASN A 137 -5.09 -7.97 -3.79
C ASN A 137 -6.16 -8.14 -4.89
N ALA A 138 -6.15 -9.28 -5.59
CA ALA A 138 -7.10 -9.58 -6.65
C ALA A 138 -8.53 -9.85 -6.13
N ASN A 139 -8.68 -10.30 -4.88
CA ASN A 139 -9.99 -10.60 -4.28
C ASN A 139 -10.66 -9.38 -3.61
N LEU A 140 -10.09 -8.18 -3.71
CA LEU A 140 -10.68 -6.96 -3.15
C LEU A 140 -11.92 -6.54 -3.94
N GLU A 141 -13.08 -7.05 -3.54
CA GLU A 141 -14.33 -6.86 -4.28
C GLU A 141 -15.18 -5.74 -3.67
N GLU A 142 -15.36 -5.77 -2.36
CA GLU A 142 -16.32 -4.91 -1.67
C GLU A 142 -15.83 -4.45 -0.29
N PHE A 143 -16.35 -3.31 0.13
CA PHE A 143 -16.15 -2.78 1.47
C PHE A 143 -17.33 -3.18 2.35
N CYS A 144 -17.05 -3.68 3.54
CA CYS A 144 -18.08 -4.02 4.53
C CYS A 144 -18.13 -2.95 5.61
N GLN A 145 -19.32 -2.42 5.87
CA GLN A 145 -19.55 -1.41 6.90
C GLN A 145 -19.04 -1.92 8.27
N PRO A 146 -18.19 -1.16 8.99
CA PRO A 146 -17.74 -1.55 10.31
C PRO A 146 -18.90 -1.59 11.31
N ILE A 147 -18.99 -2.69 12.08
CA ILE A 147 -20.06 -2.89 13.08
C ILE A 147 -20.12 -1.76 14.11
N GLY A 148 -18.96 -1.21 14.50
CA GLY A 148 -18.86 -0.11 15.47
C GLY A 148 -19.27 1.27 14.93
N HIS A 149 -19.47 1.39 13.62
CA HIS A 149 -19.70 2.67 12.94
C HIS A 149 -20.90 2.57 11.97
N PRO A 150 -22.09 2.10 12.40
CA PRO A 150 -23.18 1.74 11.48
C PRO A 150 -23.78 2.95 10.74
N ASN A 151 -23.62 4.16 11.29
CA ASN A 151 -24.18 5.39 10.74
C ASN A 151 -23.13 6.25 10.01
N GLU A 152 -21.87 5.83 9.99
CA GLU A 152 -20.82 6.56 9.27
C GLU A 152 -20.90 6.26 7.78
N THR A 153 -20.65 7.29 6.98
CA THR A 153 -20.46 7.13 5.53
C THR A 153 -18.98 6.97 5.23
N PHE A 154 -18.64 6.40 4.09
CA PHE A 154 -17.26 6.25 3.64
C PHE A 154 -17.12 6.71 2.19
N VAL A 155 -15.98 7.34 1.87
CA VAL A 155 -15.69 7.82 0.52
C VAL A 155 -15.17 6.67 -0.34
N LEU A 156 -16.02 6.12 -1.19
CA LEU A 156 -15.62 5.12 -2.18
C LEU A 156 -15.29 5.76 -3.53
N PRO A 157 -14.30 5.25 -4.28
CA PRO A 157 -14.07 5.69 -5.65
C PRO A 157 -15.24 5.29 -6.56
N GLU A 158 -15.32 5.92 -7.72
CA GLU A 158 -16.28 5.54 -8.76
C GLU A 158 -16.13 4.05 -9.13
N GLY A 159 -17.25 3.32 -9.10
CA GLY A 159 -17.27 1.87 -9.29
C GLY A 159 -16.85 1.04 -8.07
N GLY A 160 -16.68 1.67 -6.90
CA GLY A 160 -16.37 0.99 -5.63
C GLY A 160 -14.93 0.44 -5.57
N ILE A 161 -14.67 -0.46 -4.62
CA ILE A 161 -13.34 -1.06 -4.37
C ILE A 161 -12.77 -1.74 -5.62
N GLY A 162 -13.62 -2.42 -6.39
CA GLY A 162 -13.25 -3.08 -7.65
C GLY A 162 -13.17 -2.14 -8.86
N GLY A 163 -13.48 -0.85 -8.70
CA GLY A 163 -13.56 0.14 -9.77
C GLY A 163 -12.21 0.52 -10.39
N ARG A 164 -12.26 1.36 -11.43
CA ARG A 164 -11.07 1.77 -12.21
C ARG A 164 -10.00 2.42 -11.35
N ASN A 165 -10.38 3.23 -10.38
CA ASN A 165 -9.44 3.88 -9.45
C ASN A 165 -9.40 3.21 -8.07
N GLY A 166 -10.05 2.04 -7.92
CA GLY A 166 -10.12 1.30 -6.65
C GLY A 166 -8.84 0.56 -6.30
N LEU A 167 -8.97 -0.52 -5.53
CA LEU A 167 -7.87 -1.27 -4.94
C LEU A 167 -7.54 -2.56 -5.70
N ARG A 168 -8.55 -3.21 -6.28
CA ARG A 168 -8.42 -4.53 -6.89
C ARG A 168 -7.42 -4.55 -8.05
N CYS A 169 -6.51 -5.52 -8.01
CA CYS A 169 -5.43 -5.73 -8.99
C CYS A 169 -4.62 -4.45 -9.22
N LYS A 170 -4.41 -3.65 -8.18
CA LYS A 170 -3.69 -2.38 -8.23
C LYS A 170 -2.85 -2.18 -6.99
N PHE A 171 -1.71 -1.55 -7.19
CA PHE A 171 -0.79 -1.16 -6.13
C PHE A 171 0.02 0.05 -6.59
N ILE A 172 0.72 0.69 -5.65
CA ILE A 172 1.62 1.79 -5.96
C ILE A 172 3.04 1.25 -5.92
N MET A 173 3.76 1.41 -7.02
CA MET A 173 5.18 1.12 -7.13
C MET A 173 5.97 2.40 -6.91
N ILE A 174 6.98 2.36 -6.05
CA ILE A 174 7.87 3.47 -5.73
C ILE A 174 9.29 3.02 -6.07
N GLU A 175 9.93 3.75 -6.98
CA GLU A 175 11.27 3.44 -7.49
C GLU A 175 12.26 4.51 -7.04
N HIS A 176 13.51 4.10 -6.84
CA HIS A 176 14.63 4.97 -6.47
C HIS A 176 14.46 5.71 -5.13
N TYR A 177 13.53 5.27 -4.29
CA TYR A 177 13.41 5.81 -2.94
C TYR A 177 14.64 5.44 -2.11
N ARG A 178 15.34 6.45 -1.59
CA ARG A 178 16.42 6.28 -0.62
C ARG A 178 16.43 7.45 0.34
N ALA A 179 16.29 7.15 1.63
CA ALA A 179 16.40 8.17 2.68
C ALA A 179 17.84 8.70 2.73
N LYS A 180 18.01 9.98 3.09
CA LYS A 180 19.35 10.58 3.22
C LYS A 180 20.12 10.05 4.42
N GLU A 181 19.41 9.82 5.52
CA GLU A 181 19.98 9.20 6.70
C GLU A 181 19.61 7.72 6.73
N GLU A 182 20.51 6.89 7.27
CA GLU A 182 20.15 5.51 7.56
C GLU A 182 18.99 5.50 8.55
N ILE A 183 17.90 4.84 8.18
CA ILE A 183 16.80 4.58 9.11
C ILE A 183 17.32 3.52 10.09
N ILE A 184 17.82 3.94 11.23
CA ILE A 184 18.13 3.06 12.35
C ILE A 184 16.80 2.60 12.93
N ILE A 185 16.48 1.31 12.74
CA ILE A 185 15.22 0.67 13.20
C ILE A 185 15.38 0.15 14.62
#